data_AF-A0A371IR54-F1
#
_entry.id   AF-A0A371IR54-F1
#
_cell.length_a   1.000
_cell.length_b   1.000
_cell.length_c   1.000
_cell.angle_alpha   90.00
_cell.angle_beta   90.00
_cell.angle_gamma   90.00
#
_symmetry.space_group_name_H-M   'P 1'
#
loop_
_entity.id
_entity.type
_entity.pdbx_description
1 polymer ?
#
loop_
_entity_poly.entity_id
_entity_poly.type
_entity_poly.pdbx_seq_one_letter_code
_entity_poly.pdbx_strand_id
1 'polypeptide(L)'
;MKSTFLNWYTQSLGATLGIIASIYAYLNGYMFVYSNISRNFDNLSFGGVISSYFLLPLCIITLLLGLAKSCIDDKIIYKISLKSFNKLIIIMTVIVGFLGAHIYFVFPAIFILFEFYEDKIKIDLFNHNEELDKELSQEVQIKDKVEAEIENKIEIDKDNDLITRKDLLQSEKSKKILLTKIEMTKDLLTRKANKQFIMEITGLSLNEIENIENKL
;
A
#
# COMPACT_ATOMS: atom_id res chain seq x y z
N MET A 1 -15.43 -3.42 -4.56
CA MET A 1 -15.33 -4.79 -5.12
C MET A 1 -15.79 -5.79 -4.05
N LYS A 2 -16.51 -6.86 -4.41
CA LYS A 2 -16.86 -7.93 -3.46
C LYS A 2 -15.56 -8.50 -2.88
N SER A 3 -15.37 -8.44 -1.56
CA SER A 3 -14.19 -9.00 -0.85
C SER A 3 -13.86 -10.43 -1.29
N THR A 4 -14.91 -11.20 -1.59
CA THR A 4 -14.82 -12.56 -2.12
C THR A 4 -13.97 -12.64 -3.39
N PHE A 5 -14.09 -11.67 -4.31
CA PHE A 5 -13.31 -11.62 -5.54
C PHE A 5 -11.82 -11.48 -5.27
N LEU A 6 -11.47 -10.50 -4.43
CA LEU A 6 -10.10 -10.21 -4.07
C LEU A 6 -9.47 -11.42 -3.36
N ASN A 7 -10.22 -12.09 -2.49
CA ASN A 7 -9.75 -13.26 -1.76
C ASN A 7 -9.43 -14.46 -2.64
N TRP A 8 -10.31 -14.85 -3.57
CA TRP A 8 -10.01 -15.99 -4.44
C TRP A 8 -8.92 -15.66 -5.46
N TYR A 9 -8.85 -14.41 -5.93
CA TYR A 9 -7.83 -13.94 -6.85
C TYR A 9 -6.44 -13.95 -6.20
N THR A 10 -6.31 -13.33 -5.02
CA THR A 10 -5.04 -13.28 -4.27
C THR A 10 -4.58 -14.67 -3.84
N GLN A 11 -5.49 -15.55 -3.41
CA GLN A 11 -5.18 -16.95 -3.14
C GLN A 11 -4.63 -17.66 -4.39
N SER A 12 -5.27 -17.49 -5.54
CA SER A 12 -4.84 -18.16 -6.79
C SER A 12 -3.50 -17.61 -7.29
N LEU A 13 -3.29 -16.30 -7.17
CA LEU A 13 -2.03 -15.65 -7.49
C LEU A 13 -0.90 -16.14 -6.58
N GLY A 14 -1.15 -16.19 -5.27
CA GLY A 14 -0.21 -16.71 -4.28
C GLY A 14 0.14 -18.18 -4.53
N ALA A 15 -0.84 -19.01 -4.87
CA ALA A 15 -0.63 -20.41 -5.24
C ALA A 15 0.23 -20.54 -6.51
N THR A 16 0.01 -19.69 -7.51
CA THR A 16 0.82 -19.65 -8.75
C THR A 16 2.28 -19.28 -8.45
N LEU A 17 2.50 -18.24 -7.64
CA LEU A 17 3.84 -17.90 -7.15
C LEU A 17 4.45 -19.04 -6.33
N GLY A 18 3.63 -19.76 -5.56
CA GLY A 18 4.01 -20.94 -4.81
C GLY A 18 4.48 -22.11 -5.70
N ILE A 19 3.86 -22.31 -6.86
CA ILE A 19 4.32 -23.27 -7.87
C ILE A 19 5.67 -22.86 -8.45
N ILE A 20 5.86 -21.56 -8.75
CA ILE A 20 7.14 -21.06 -9.26
C ILE A 20 8.24 -21.23 -8.20
N ALA A 21 7.94 -20.89 -6.94
CA ALA A 21 8.86 -21.04 -5.82
C ALA A 21 9.22 -22.52 -5.57
N SER A 22 8.25 -23.44 -5.67
CA SER A 22 8.50 -24.87 -5.46
C SER A 22 9.32 -25.47 -6.61
N ILE A 23 9.08 -25.07 -7.86
CA ILE A 23 9.91 -25.44 -9.01
C ILE A 23 11.33 -24.87 -8.87
N TYR A 24 11.47 -23.62 -8.46
CA TYR A 24 12.78 -23.00 -8.25
C TYR A 24 13.57 -23.70 -7.13
N ALA A 25 12.94 -23.97 -6.00
CA ALA A 25 13.54 -24.74 -4.90
C ALA A 25 13.89 -26.17 -5.32
N TYR A 26 13.06 -26.79 -6.18
CA TYR A 26 13.37 -28.09 -6.79
C TYR A 26 14.59 -28.03 -7.71
N LEU A 27 14.70 -27.02 -8.58
CA LEU A 27 15.85 -26.86 -9.48
C LEU A 27 17.16 -26.58 -8.72
N ASN A 28 17.09 -25.86 -7.61
CA ASN A 28 18.25 -25.61 -6.73
C ASN A 28 18.56 -26.78 -5.78
N GLY A 29 17.70 -27.80 -5.72
CA GLY A 29 17.77 -28.92 -4.80
C GLY A 29 17.81 -30.27 -5.51
N TYR A 30 18.85 -30.51 -6.30
CA TYR A 30 19.27 -31.82 -6.83
C TYR A 30 18.26 -32.53 -7.76
N MET A 31 18.52 -32.44 -9.08
CA MET A 31 17.82 -33.23 -10.11
C MET A 31 18.11 -34.73 -9.93
N PHE A 32 17.24 -35.42 -9.19
CA PHE A 32 17.11 -36.87 -9.26
C PHE A 32 15.68 -37.22 -9.62
N VAL A 33 15.56 -37.77 -10.82
CA VAL A 33 14.31 -38.24 -11.43
C VAL A 33 13.52 -39.09 -10.42
N TYR A 34 12.22 -38.84 -10.32
CA TYR A 34 11.20 -39.63 -9.58
C TYR A 34 11.38 -41.16 -9.66
N SER A 35 12.09 -41.66 -10.67
CA SER A 35 12.36 -43.07 -10.94
C SER A 35 13.43 -43.71 -10.03
N ASN A 36 14.31 -42.94 -9.37
CA ASN A 36 15.46 -43.52 -8.67
C ASN A 36 15.72 -42.94 -7.26
N ILE A 37 14.65 -42.64 -6.52
CA ILE A 37 14.71 -41.98 -5.20
C ILE A 37 15.55 -42.77 -4.19
N SER A 38 15.42 -44.11 -4.21
CA SER A 38 16.12 -45.01 -3.29
C SER A 38 17.64 -44.92 -3.43
N ARG A 39 18.13 -44.64 -4.65
CA ARG A 39 19.57 -44.63 -4.95
C ARG A 39 20.24 -43.28 -4.70
N ASN A 40 19.46 -42.19 -4.62
CA ASN A 40 20.00 -40.83 -4.53
C ASN A 40 19.43 -40.04 -3.34
N PHE A 41 18.76 -40.71 -2.41
CA PHE A 41 18.17 -40.08 -1.23
C PHE A 41 19.23 -39.36 -0.38
N ASP A 42 20.44 -39.93 -0.28
CA ASP A 42 21.56 -39.35 0.46
C ASP A 42 22.07 -38.04 -0.15
N ASN A 43 21.86 -37.83 -1.46
CA ASN A 43 22.22 -36.60 -2.15
C ASN A 43 21.07 -35.57 -2.14
N LEU A 44 19.88 -35.96 -1.70
CA LEU A 44 18.69 -35.13 -1.75
C LEU A 44 18.53 -34.42 -0.41
N SER A 45 18.60 -33.09 -0.42
CA SER A 45 18.25 -32.33 0.78
C SER A 45 16.79 -32.57 1.15
N PHE A 46 16.50 -32.70 2.44
CA PHE A 46 15.14 -32.91 2.96
C PHE A 46 14.14 -31.85 2.46
N GLY A 47 14.59 -30.59 2.34
CA GLY A 47 13.81 -29.50 1.76
C GLY A 47 13.44 -29.73 0.28
N GLY A 48 14.36 -30.30 -0.51
CA GLY A 48 14.11 -30.67 -1.91
C GLY A 48 13.03 -31.76 -2.06
N VAL A 49 13.02 -32.77 -1.18
CA VAL A 49 11.94 -33.78 -1.12
C VAL A 49 10.60 -33.11 -0.84
N ILE A 50 10.56 -32.28 0.21
CA ILE A 50 9.32 -31.62 0.63
C ILE A 50 8.79 -30.69 -0.44
N SER A 51 9.66 -29.89 -1.05
CA SER A 51 9.29 -28.94 -2.11
C SER A 51 8.67 -29.64 -3.33
N SER A 52 9.19 -30.81 -3.69
CA SER A 52 8.80 -31.49 -4.93
C SER A 52 7.60 -32.41 -4.75
N TYR A 53 7.64 -33.25 -3.73
CA TYR A 53 6.65 -34.31 -3.52
C TYR A 53 5.41 -33.82 -2.77
N PHE A 54 5.57 -32.82 -1.91
CA PHE A 54 4.47 -32.33 -1.06
C PHE A 54 4.05 -30.92 -1.45
N LEU A 55 4.99 -29.98 -1.58
CA LEU A 55 4.63 -28.57 -1.78
C LEU A 55 4.03 -28.31 -3.17
N LEU A 56 4.63 -28.81 -4.25
CA LEU A 56 4.10 -28.61 -5.60
C LEU A 56 2.63 -29.11 -5.77
N PRO A 57 2.28 -30.36 -5.43
CA PRO A 57 0.88 -30.79 -5.52
C PRO A 57 -0.03 -30.00 -4.59
N LEU A 58 0.45 -29.58 -3.42
CA LEU A 58 -0.34 -28.80 -2.47
C LEU A 58 -0.61 -27.36 -2.97
N CYS A 59 0.36 -26.72 -3.65
CA CYS A 59 0.16 -25.46 -4.33
C CYS A 59 -0.85 -25.59 -5.49
N ILE A 60 -0.81 -26.68 -6.26
CA ILE A 60 -1.79 -26.97 -7.32
C ILE A 60 -3.20 -27.16 -6.74
N ILE A 61 -3.32 -27.89 -5.63
CA ILE A 61 -4.61 -28.05 -4.91
C ILE A 61 -5.10 -26.68 -4.43
N THR A 62 -4.23 -25.85 -3.86
CA THR A 62 -4.58 -24.50 -3.37
C THR A 62 -5.06 -23.58 -4.51
N LEU A 63 -4.45 -23.69 -5.70
CA LEU A 63 -4.88 -23.00 -6.91
C LEU A 63 -6.28 -23.46 -7.35
N LEU A 64 -6.51 -24.78 -7.42
CA LEU A 64 -7.80 -25.35 -7.79
C LEU A 64 -8.90 -24.95 -6.81
N LEU A 65 -8.60 -24.90 -5.51
CA LEU A 65 -9.55 -24.43 -4.50
C LEU A 65 -9.86 -22.94 -4.65
N GLY A 66 -8.87 -22.10 -4.97
CA GLY A 66 -9.08 -20.69 -5.27
C GLY A 66 -10.01 -20.50 -6.48
N LEU A 67 -9.78 -21.25 -7.55
CA LEU A 67 -10.65 -21.25 -8.73
C LEU A 67 -12.06 -21.79 -8.42
N ALA A 68 -12.16 -22.90 -7.68
CA ALA A 68 -13.44 -23.48 -7.29
C ALA A 68 -14.27 -22.51 -6.44
N LYS A 69 -13.62 -21.73 -5.56
CA LYS A 69 -14.25 -20.66 -4.78
C LYS A 69 -14.82 -19.54 -5.66
N SER A 70 -14.26 -19.32 -6.86
CA SER A 70 -14.81 -18.38 -7.83
C SER A 70 -16.06 -18.89 -8.55
N CYS A 71 -16.22 -20.22 -8.68
CA CYS A 71 -17.32 -20.82 -9.46
C CYS A 71 -18.46 -21.34 -8.58
N ILE A 72 -18.19 -21.65 -7.31
CA ILE A 72 -19.13 -22.32 -6.41
C ILE A 72 -19.40 -21.36 -5.24
N ASP A 73 -20.44 -20.53 -5.39
CA ASP A 73 -20.99 -19.78 -4.26
C ASP A 73 -21.61 -20.76 -3.26
N ASP A 74 -20.95 -20.90 -2.09
CA ASP A 74 -21.44 -21.47 -0.83
C ASP A 74 -22.25 -22.79 -0.89
N LYS A 75 -21.88 -23.73 -1.76
CA LYS A 75 -22.43 -25.11 -1.69
C LYS A 75 -21.65 -25.98 -0.72
N ILE A 76 -22.39 -26.63 0.18
CA ILE A 76 -21.90 -27.69 1.07
C ILE A 76 -21.56 -28.91 0.20
N ILE A 77 -20.28 -29.14 -0.05
CA ILE A 77 -19.79 -30.35 -0.71
C ILE A 77 -19.42 -31.33 0.41
N TYR A 78 -20.06 -32.50 0.46
CA TYR A 78 -19.73 -33.57 1.42
C TYR A 78 -19.81 -33.18 2.92
N LYS A 79 -20.87 -32.49 3.36
CA LYS A 79 -21.10 -32.11 4.80
C LYS A 79 -20.03 -31.22 5.45
N ILE A 80 -18.94 -30.90 4.77
CA ILE A 80 -17.88 -30.01 5.26
C ILE A 80 -18.04 -28.66 4.55
N SER A 81 -17.93 -27.57 5.30
CA SER A 81 -17.91 -26.23 4.72
C SER A 81 -16.67 -26.09 3.83
N LEU A 82 -16.87 -25.82 2.54
CA LEU A 82 -15.79 -25.57 1.57
C LEU A 82 -14.83 -24.47 2.08
N LYS A 83 -15.37 -23.49 2.81
CA LYS A 83 -14.62 -22.42 3.46
C LYS A 83 -13.67 -22.94 4.56
N SER A 84 -14.11 -23.91 5.36
CA SER A 84 -13.27 -24.49 6.43
C SER A 84 -12.18 -25.39 5.85
N PHE A 85 -12.52 -26.18 4.83
CA PHE A 85 -11.55 -27.02 4.14
C PHE A 85 -10.48 -26.17 3.43
N ASN A 86 -10.88 -25.09 2.76
CA ASN A 86 -9.96 -24.15 2.12
C ASN A 86 -8.95 -23.56 3.13
N LYS A 87 -9.43 -23.12 4.30
CA LYS A 87 -8.55 -22.61 5.37
C LYS A 87 -7.54 -23.65 5.84
N LEU A 88 -7.95 -24.89 6.01
CA LEU A 88 -7.05 -25.98 6.41
C LEU A 88 -5.96 -26.22 5.36
N ILE A 89 -6.34 -26.29 4.08
CA ILE A 89 -5.39 -26.45 2.98
C ILE A 89 -4.42 -25.28 2.94
N ILE A 90 -4.90 -24.03 3.03
CA ILE A 90 -4.06 -22.83 3.06
C ILE A 90 -2.99 -22.92 4.16
N ILE A 91 -3.39 -23.24 5.39
CA ILE A 91 -2.46 -23.33 6.52
C ILE A 91 -1.41 -24.42 6.28
N MET A 92 -1.84 -25.59 5.81
CA MET A 92 -0.93 -26.68 5.47
C MET A 92 0.05 -26.28 4.35
N THR A 93 -0.43 -25.60 3.30
CA THR A 93 0.41 -25.11 2.20
C THR A 93 1.50 -24.17 2.70
N VAL A 94 1.19 -23.30 3.64
CA VAL A 94 2.14 -22.33 4.18
C VAL A 94 3.20 -23.03 5.05
N ILE A 95 2.78 -23.95 5.92
CA ILE A 95 3.70 -24.71 6.79
C ILE A 95 4.66 -25.54 5.93
N VAL A 96 4.12 -26.31 4.98
CA VAL A 96 4.91 -27.14 4.05
C VAL A 96 5.78 -26.25 3.15
N GLY A 97 5.29 -25.07 2.79
CA GLY A 97 5.99 -24.08 1.99
C GLY A 97 7.27 -23.57 2.63
N PHE A 98 7.20 -23.17 3.91
CA PHE A 98 8.38 -22.76 4.66
C PHE A 98 9.34 -23.93 4.94
N LEU A 99 8.81 -25.15 5.08
CA LEU A 99 9.63 -26.35 5.29
C LEU A 99 10.38 -26.79 4.02
N GLY A 100 9.78 -26.59 2.84
CA GLY A 100 10.36 -26.99 1.55
C GLY A 100 11.15 -25.88 0.84
N ALA A 101 10.54 -24.72 0.63
CA ALA A 101 11.12 -23.61 -0.15
C ALA A 101 11.65 -22.45 0.71
N HIS A 102 11.60 -22.57 2.04
CA HIS A 102 12.20 -21.62 2.99
C HIS A 102 11.83 -20.16 2.69
N ILE A 103 12.84 -19.30 2.51
CA ILE A 103 12.68 -17.85 2.28
C ILE A 103 11.96 -17.54 0.95
N TYR A 104 12.08 -18.42 -0.05
CA TYR A 104 11.43 -18.22 -1.35
C TYR A 104 9.90 -18.33 -1.26
N PHE A 105 9.39 -18.91 -0.17
CA PHE A 105 7.95 -19.06 0.06
C PHE A 105 7.31 -17.87 0.80
N VAL A 106 8.08 -16.86 1.22
CA VAL A 106 7.55 -15.68 1.93
C VAL A 106 6.50 -14.94 1.09
N PHE A 107 6.84 -14.61 -0.16
CA PHE A 107 5.91 -13.91 -1.05
C PHE A 107 4.65 -14.75 -1.34
N PRO A 108 4.75 -16.02 -1.78
CA PRO A 108 3.59 -16.90 -1.91
C PRO A 108 2.70 -16.95 -0.66
N ALA A 109 3.31 -17.09 0.52
CA ALA A 109 2.58 -17.18 1.78
C ALA A 109 1.76 -15.92 2.07
N ILE A 110 2.33 -14.72 1.86
CA ILE A 110 1.60 -13.46 2.09
C ILE A 110 0.32 -13.43 1.26
N PHE A 111 0.39 -13.76 -0.03
CA PHE A 111 -0.77 -13.76 -0.92
C PHE A 111 -1.78 -14.87 -0.59
N ILE A 112 -1.30 -16.07 -0.23
CA ILE A 112 -2.16 -17.20 0.14
C ILE A 112 -2.93 -16.89 1.46
N LEU A 113 -2.30 -16.22 2.43
CA LEU A 113 -2.93 -15.85 3.70
C LEU A 113 -3.84 -14.62 3.63
N PHE A 114 -3.98 -13.98 2.47
CA PHE A 114 -4.69 -12.70 2.34
C PHE A 114 -6.09 -12.71 2.96
N GLU A 115 -6.84 -13.80 2.80
CA GLU A 115 -8.18 -13.97 3.39
C GLU A 115 -8.21 -13.87 4.93
N PHE A 116 -7.10 -14.11 5.63
CA PHE A 116 -7.04 -14.05 7.10
C PHE A 116 -6.84 -12.64 7.66
N TYR A 117 -6.23 -11.74 6.89
CA TYR A 117 -5.91 -10.39 7.35
C TYR A 117 -6.62 -9.28 6.55
N GLU A 118 -7.36 -9.61 5.48
CA GLU A 118 -8.16 -8.65 4.71
C GLU A 118 -9.06 -7.78 5.61
N ASP A 119 -9.75 -8.39 6.58
CA ASP A 119 -10.65 -7.67 7.47
C ASP A 119 -9.91 -6.69 8.38
N LYS A 120 -8.69 -7.03 8.82
CA LYS A 120 -7.85 -6.12 9.62
C LYS A 120 -7.39 -4.91 8.79
N ILE A 121 -6.93 -5.16 7.57
CA ILE A 121 -6.49 -4.09 6.65
C ILE A 121 -7.62 -3.11 6.37
N LYS A 122 -8.86 -3.59 6.18
CA LYS A 122 -10.01 -2.70 5.95
C LYS A 122 -10.32 -1.81 7.14
N ILE A 123 -10.22 -2.35 8.35
CA ILE A 123 -10.47 -1.60 9.58
C ILE A 123 -9.41 -0.50 9.74
N ASP A 124 -8.13 -0.84 9.55
CA ASP A 124 -7.04 0.14 9.67
C ASP A 124 -7.14 1.23 8.59
N LEU A 125 -7.48 0.87 7.35
CA LEU A 125 -7.68 1.82 6.26
C LEU A 125 -8.90 2.74 6.51
N PHE A 126 -10.00 2.19 7.05
CA PHE A 126 -11.19 2.98 7.38
C PHE A 126 -10.91 3.99 8.49
N ASN A 127 -10.23 3.56 9.55
CA ASN A 127 -9.84 4.44 10.66
C ASN A 127 -8.90 5.55 10.19
N HIS A 128 -7.93 5.22 9.32
CA HIS A 128 -7.01 6.21 8.77
C HIS A 128 -7.71 7.24 7.88
N ASN A 129 -8.66 6.81 7.04
CA ASN A 129 -9.45 7.74 6.22
C ASN A 129 -10.35 8.65 7.08
N GLU A 130 -10.91 8.13 8.18
CA GLU A 130 -11.70 8.95 9.11
C GLU A 130 -10.84 10.00 9.84
N GLU A 131 -9.58 9.67 10.16
CA GLU A 131 -8.61 10.63 10.69
C GLU A 131 -8.24 11.69 9.65
N LEU A 132 -7.99 11.28 8.41
CA LEU A 132 -7.64 12.21 7.32
C LEU A 132 -8.79 13.18 7.00
N ASP A 133 -10.05 12.71 7.00
CA ASP A 133 -11.22 13.56 6.79
C ASP A 133 -11.42 14.57 7.93
N LYS A 134 -11.04 14.21 9.17
CA LYS A 134 -11.05 15.15 10.32
C LYS A 134 -9.97 16.21 10.18
N GLU A 135 -8.76 15.85 9.78
CA GLU A 135 -7.66 16.79 9.53
C GLU A 135 -8.02 17.76 8.40
N LEU A 136 -8.56 17.24 7.28
CA LEU A 136 -8.99 18.06 6.15
C LEU A 136 -10.13 19.01 6.53
N SER A 137 -11.08 18.55 7.35
CA SER A 137 -12.18 19.39 7.85
C SER A 137 -11.69 20.51 8.77
N GLN A 138 -10.64 20.26 9.56
CA GLN A 138 -10.01 21.29 10.40
C GLN A 138 -9.26 22.31 9.57
N GLU A 139 -8.51 21.89 8.54
CA GLU A 139 -7.84 22.81 7.62
C GLU A 139 -8.81 23.71 6.86
N VAL A 140 -9.93 23.14 6.36
CA VAL A 140 -10.98 23.92 5.67
C VAL A 140 -11.61 24.95 6.61
N GLN A 141 -11.93 24.59 7.86
CA GLN A 141 -12.48 25.54 8.84
C GLN A 141 -11.51 26.67 9.20
N ILE A 142 -10.20 26.40 9.25
CA ILE A 142 -9.17 27.42 9.49
C ILE A 142 -9.10 28.36 8.28
N LYS A 143 -9.15 27.82 7.07
CA LYS A 143 -9.09 28.59 5.83
C LYS A 143 -10.29 29.52 5.67
N ASP A 144 -11.50 29.03 5.97
CA ASP A 144 -12.74 29.82 5.91
C ASP A 144 -12.74 30.96 6.95
N LYS A 145 -12.21 30.71 8.16
CA LYS A 145 -12.06 31.75 9.19
C LYS A 145 -11.06 32.83 8.78
N VAL A 146 -9.96 32.45 8.13
CA VAL A 146 -8.96 33.39 7.63
C VAL A 146 -9.50 34.20 6.45
N GLU A 147 -10.29 33.60 5.55
CA GLU A 147 -10.97 34.33 4.46
C GLU A 147 -11.99 35.35 5.01
N ALA A 148 -12.77 34.99 6.03
CA ALA A 148 -13.72 35.91 6.68
C ALA A 148 -13.03 37.07 7.42
N GLU A 149 -11.85 36.86 8.03
CA GLU A 149 -11.04 37.94 8.61
C GLU A 149 -10.44 38.87 7.54
N ILE A 150 -10.12 38.34 6.36
CA ILE A 150 -9.59 39.14 5.24
C ILE A 150 -10.70 39.95 4.57
N GLU A 151 -11.90 39.41 4.37
CA GLU A 151 -13.05 40.17 3.85
C GLU A 151 -13.44 41.34 4.77
N ASN A 152 -13.44 41.12 6.09
CA ASN A 152 -13.68 42.19 7.06
C ASN A 152 -12.60 43.29 7.04
N LYS A 153 -11.35 42.96 6.66
CA LYS A 153 -10.29 43.97 6.46
C LYS A 153 -10.43 44.73 5.13
N ILE A 154 -10.99 44.11 4.10
CA ILE A 154 -11.19 44.74 2.78
C ILE A 154 -12.37 45.72 2.82
N GLU A 155 -13.37 45.52 3.68
CA GLU A 155 -14.47 46.49 3.84
C GLU A 155 -14.04 47.82 4.48
N ILE A 156 -12.87 47.89 5.12
CA ILE A 156 -12.33 49.12 5.72
C ILE A 156 -11.65 50.01 4.67
N ASP A 157 -11.40 49.53 3.45
CA ASP A 157 -10.65 50.25 2.41
C ASP A 157 -11.49 50.56 1.14
N LYS A 158 -12.83 50.52 1.24
CA LYS A 158 -13.76 50.80 0.12
C LYS A 158 -13.95 52.30 -0.18
N ASP A 159 -12.87 53.08 -0.11
CA ASP A 159 -12.79 54.42 -0.70
C ASP A 159 -11.68 54.46 -1.78
N ASN A 160 -11.66 53.48 -2.69
CA ASN A 160 -11.15 53.73 -4.04
C ASN A 160 -11.56 52.67 -5.07
N ASP A 161 -12.25 53.18 -6.08
CA ASP A 161 -12.51 52.75 -7.46
C ASP A 161 -12.19 51.32 -7.97
N LEU A 162 -13.25 50.71 -8.51
CA LEU A 162 -13.31 49.95 -9.78
C LEU A 162 -12.10 49.08 -10.17
N ILE A 163 -12.14 47.79 -9.80
CA ILE A 163 -11.22 46.77 -10.32
C ILE A 163 -11.98 45.71 -11.12
N THR A 164 -11.57 45.54 -12.38
CA THR A 164 -12.24 44.69 -13.39
C THR A 164 -11.81 43.23 -13.22
N ARG A 165 -12.70 42.26 -13.50
CA ARG A 165 -12.50 40.78 -13.36
C ARG A 165 -11.18 40.20 -13.88
N LYS A 166 -10.44 40.92 -14.74
CA LYS A 166 -9.12 40.50 -15.25
C LYS A 166 -8.02 40.59 -14.18
N ASP A 167 -8.13 41.55 -13.26
CA ASP A 167 -7.18 41.74 -12.16
C ASP A 167 -7.36 40.70 -11.05
N LEU A 168 -8.59 40.22 -10.83
CA LEU A 168 -8.89 39.15 -9.86
C LEU A 168 -8.22 37.83 -10.22
N LEU A 169 -8.26 37.44 -11.49
CA LEU A 169 -7.62 36.22 -12.01
C LEU A 169 -6.09 36.30 -11.96
N GLN A 170 -5.53 37.50 -12.16
CA GLN A 170 -4.10 37.74 -12.02
C GLN A 170 -3.69 37.79 -10.53
N SER A 171 -4.59 38.23 -9.64
CA SER A 171 -4.41 38.19 -8.19
C SER A 171 -4.41 36.76 -7.64
N GLU A 172 -5.27 35.86 -8.12
CA GLU A 172 -5.30 34.47 -7.64
C GLU A 172 -4.04 33.70 -8.04
N LYS A 173 -3.57 33.88 -9.28
CA LYS A 173 -2.34 33.25 -9.75
C LYS A 173 -1.11 33.77 -9.00
N SER A 174 -1.05 35.07 -8.73
CA SER A 174 0.03 35.67 -7.93
C SER A 174 -0.03 35.26 -6.45
N LYS A 175 -1.23 35.14 -5.85
CA LYS A 175 -1.43 34.60 -4.50
C LYS A 175 -0.93 33.16 -4.39
N LYS A 176 -1.25 32.29 -5.36
CA LYS A 176 -0.77 30.91 -5.37
C LYS A 176 0.75 30.82 -5.45
N ILE A 177 1.37 31.64 -6.31
CA ILE A 177 2.83 31.71 -6.44
C ILE A 177 3.48 32.18 -5.12
N LEU A 178 2.90 33.18 -4.47
CA LEU A 178 3.40 33.68 -3.19
C LEU A 178 3.30 32.63 -2.09
N LEU A 179 2.19 31.90 -1.99
CA LEU A 179 2.01 30.82 -1.02
C LEU A 179 3.05 29.72 -1.22
N THR A 180 3.30 29.29 -2.46
CA THR A 180 4.33 28.29 -2.75
C THR A 180 5.73 28.79 -2.39
N LYS A 181 6.05 30.06 -2.62
CA LYS A 181 7.32 30.66 -2.19
C LYS A 181 7.48 30.66 -0.67
N ILE A 182 6.41 30.97 0.07
CA ILE A 182 6.41 30.96 1.54
C ILE A 182 6.58 29.53 2.06
N GLU A 183 5.89 28.55 1.48
CA GLU A 183 5.99 27.13 1.87
C GLU A 183 7.40 26.57 1.63
N MET A 184 7.97 26.82 0.46
CA MET A 184 9.38 26.45 0.17
C MET A 184 10.36 27.13 1.13
N THR A 185 10.12 28.40 1.48
CA THR A 185 10.94 29.14 2.45
C THR A 185 10.89 28.47 3.83
N LYS A 186 9.69 28.05 4.28
CA LYS A 186 9.53 27.35 5.56
C LYS A 186 10.29 26.03 5.59
N ASP A 187 10.15 25.18 4.55
CA ASP A 187 10.88 23.91 4.48
C ASP A 187 12.41 24.10 4.42
N LEU A 188 12.89 25.15 3.76
CA LEU A 188 14.32 25.45 3.71
C LEU A 188 14.84 26.01 5.05
N LEU A 189 14.05 26.83 5.75
CA LEU A 189 14.39 27.34 7.08
C LEU A 189 14.44 26.22 8.13
N THR A 190 13.47 25.29 8.13
CA THR A 190 13.48 24.15 9.06
C THR A 190 14.68 23.24 8.85
N ARG A 191 15.16 23.11 7.61
CA ARG A 191 16.39 22.40 7.25
C ARG A 191 17.68 23.16 7.54
N LYS A 192 17.60 24.35 8.17
CA LYS A 192 18.73 25.25 8.48
C LYS A 192 19.53 25.66 7.24
N ALA A 193 18.86 25.83 6.09
CA ALA A 193 19.50 26.34 4.89
C ALA A 193 19.93 27.80 5.06
N ASN A 194 20.96 28.22 4.32
CA ASN A 194 21.46 29.60 4.38
C ASN A 194 20.42 30.58 3.81
N LYS A 195 20.14 31.68 4.52
CA LYS A 195 19.18 32.72 4.10
C LYS A 195 19.49 33.29 2.71
N GLN A 196 20.76 33.44 2.35
CA GLN A 196 21.16 33.92 1.02
C GLN A 196 20.80 32.93 -0.09
N PHE A 197 20.91 31.62 0.18
CA PHE A 197 20.46 30.58 -0.73
C PHE A 197 18.93 30.57 -0.88
N ILE A 198 18.20 30.79 0.22
CA ILE A 198 16.74 30.88 0.21
C ILE A 198 16.27 32.08 -0.62
N MET A 199 16.93 33.23 -0.50
CA MET A 199 16.66 34.42 -1.32
C MET A 199 16.84 34.13 -2.81
N GLU A 200 17.91 33.45 -3.21
CA GLU A 200 18.18 33.11 -4.61
C GLU A 200 17.11 32.18 -5.22
N ILE A 201 16.62 31.21 -4.44
CA ILE A 201 15.64 30.23 -4.90
C ILE A 201 14.22 30.80 -4.92
N THR A 202 13.83 31.57 -3.90
CA THR A 202 12.45 32.02 -3.73
C THR A 202 12.22 33.44 -4.29
N GLY A 203 13.29 34.22 -4.44
CA GLY A 203 13.24 35.63 -4.81
C GLY A 203 12.61 36.52 -3.74
N LEU A 204 12.48 36.03 -2.50
CA LEU A 204 12.03 36.82 -1.35
C LEU A 204 13.17 37.68 -0.79
N SER A 205 12.83 38.83 -0.23
CA SER A 205 13.78 39.69 0.47
C SER A 205 14.17 39.11 1.83
N LEU A 206 15.32 39.53 2.35
CA LEU A 206 15.81 39.10 3.66
C LEU A 206 14.77 39.35 4.77
N ASN A 207 14.13 40.51 4.76
CA ASN A 207 13.12 40.89 5.75
C ASN A 207 11.88 39.98 5.70
N GLU A 208 11.48 39.52 4.52
CA GLU A 208 10.35 38.59 4.36
C GLU A 208 10.69 37.20 4.91
N ILE A 209 11.91 36.73 4.67
CA ILE A 209 12.40 35.45 5.19
C ILE A 209 12.50 35.50 6.72
N GLU A 210 13.01 36.59 7.29
CA GLU A 210 13.08 36.78 8.75
C GLU A 210 11.70 36.87 9.39
N ASN A 211 10.74 37.52 8.73
CA ASN A 211 9.35 37.54 9.19
C ASN A 211 8.68 36.15 9.15
N ILE A 212 9.09 35.26 8.25
CA ILE A 212 8.63 33.88 8.19
C ILE A 212 9.32 33.03 9.28
N GLU A 213 10.63 33.22 9.48
CA GLU A 213 11.40 32.56 10.53
C GLU A 213 10.90 32.88 11.93
N ASN A 214 10.55 34.14 12.20
CA ASN A 214 9.99 34.56 13.49
C ASN A 214 8.57 34.03 13.75
N LYS A 215 7.90 33.47 12.73
CA LYS A 215 6.54 32.89 12.81
C LYS A 215 6.53 31.36 12.73
N LEU A 216 7.70 30.74 12.57
CA LEU A 216 7.92 29.29 12.64
C LEU A 216 8.13 28.86 14.10
#